data_AF-A0AAV0XAM5-F1
#
_entry.id   AF-A0AAV0XAM5-F1
#
_cell.length_a   1.000
_cell.length_b   1.000
_cell.length_c   1.000
_cell.angle_alpha   90.00
_cell.angle_beta   90.00
_cell.angle_gamma   90.00
#
_symmetry.space_group_name_H-M   'P 1'
#
loop_
_entity.id
_entity.type
_entity.pdbx_description
1 polymer ?
#
loop_
_entity_poly.entity_id
_entity_poly.type
_entity_poly.pdbx_seq_one_letter_code
_entity_poly.pdbx_strand_id
1 'polypeptide(L)'
;MNFGSETETVILSNGVENLKDELYVYLGSENSAYNPGNIVSTAPSASNPLKLRPQSVVVLTDKLIEPETIDTQNAGTRIGSTLISLLGAVLLLRHFL
;
A
#
# COMPACT_ATOMS: atom_id res chain seq x y z
N MET A 1 -7.77 12.44 -6.70
CA MET A 1 -6.36 12.83 -6.53
C MET A 1 -6.33 14.03 -5.61
N ASN A 2 -5.43 14.06 -4.63
CA ASN A 2 -5.23 15.20 -3.75
C ASN A 2 -3.96 15.92 -4.17
N PHE A 3 -4.11 17.13 -4.72
CA PHE A 3 -3.00 18.00 -5.13
C PHE A 3 -2.56 18.96 -4.00
N GLY A 4 -3.28 19.00 -2.88
CA GLY A 4 -3.02 19.87 -1.75
C GLY A 4 -1.87 19.40 -0.86
N SER A 5 -1.57 20.22 0.14
CA SER A 5 -0.53 19.96 1.15
C SER A 5 -1.03 19.21 2.38
N GLU A 6 -2.35 19.04 2.53
CA GLU A 6 -2.98 18.43 3.70
C GLU A 6 -3.76 17.16 3.36
N THR A 7 -4.07 16.35 4.37
CA THR A 7 -4.94 15.18 4.18
C THR A 7 -6.39 15.62 4.05
N GLU A 8 -7.07 15.13 3.02
CA GLU A 8 -8.47 15.45 2.75
C GLU A 8 -9.36 14.22 2.85
N THR A 9 -10.55 14.40 3.41
CA THR A 9 -11.60 13.36 3.42
C THR A 9 -12.59 13.66 2.31
N VAL A 10 -12.78 12.71 1.40
CA VAL A 10 -13.63 12.85 0.21
C VAL A 10 -14.88 11.99 0.37
N ILE A 11 -16.05 12.62 0.31
CA ILE A 11 -17.35 11.95 0.28
C ILE A 11 -17.78 11.83 -1.19
N LEU A 12 -17.55 10.67 -1.79
CA LEU A 12 -17.71 10.47 -3.24
C LEU A 12 -19.16 10.61 -3.71
N SER A 13 -20.12 10.24 -2.87
CA SER A 13 -21.57 10.38 -3.13
C SER A 13 -22.02 11.83 -3.33
N ASN A 14 -21.25 12.82 -2.87
CA ASN A 14 -21.57 14.23 -3.10
C ASN A 14 -21.25 14.69 -4.54
N GLY A 15 -20.36 14.00 -5.25
CA GLY A 15 -19.87 14.42 -6.57
C GLY A 15 -20.23 13.49 -7.72
N VAL A 16 -20.61 12.25 -7.43
CA VAL A 16 -20.98 11.24 -8.42
C VAL A 16 -22.23 10.51 -7.95
N GLU A 17 -23.28 10.56 -8.77
CA GLU A 17 -24.54 9.89 -8.50
C GLU A 17 -24.44 8.39 -8.80
N ASN A 18 -25.32 7.59 -8.16
CA ASN A 18 -25.47 6.15 -8.41
C ASN A 18 -24.19 5.32 -8.17
N LEU A 19 -23.32 5.76 -7.26
CA LEU A 19 -22.21 4.96 -6.77
C LEU A 19 -22.73 3.84 -5.84
N LYS A 20 -22.05 2.69 -5.85
CA LYS A 20 -22.21 1.68 -4.80
C LYS A 20 -21.72 2.25 -3.46
N ASP A 21 -22.28 1.78 -2.36
CA ASP A 21 -21.90 2.20 -1.00
C ASP A 21 -20.43 1.92 -0.67
N GLU A 22 -19.85 0.93 -1.34
CA GLU A 22 -18.46 0.51 -1.22
C GLU A 22 -17.82 0.38 -2.61
N LEU A 23 -16.57 0.83 -2.70
CA LEU A 23 -15.70 0.67 -3.85
C LEU A 23 -14.37 0.06 -3.42
N TYR A 24 -13.71 -0.61 -4.36
CA TYR A 24 -12.41 -1.24 -4.15
C TYR A 24 -11.30 -0.35 -4.71
N VAL A 25 -10.20 -0.25 -3.99
CA VAL A 25 -8.97 0.37 -4.49
C VAL A 25 -8.38 -0.55 -5.55
N TYR A 26 -8.27 -0.05 -6.77
CA TYR A 26 -7.55 -0.73 -7.85
C TYR A 26 -6.06 -0.41 -7.78
N LEU A 27 -5.72 0.87 -7.65
CA LEU A 27 -4.34 1.34 -7.56
C LEU A 27 -4.26 2.51 -6.57
N GLY A 28 -3.23 2.51 -5.73
CA GLY A 28 -2.87 3.63 -4.87
C GLY A 28 -1.44 4.10 -5.19
N SER A 29 -1.19 5.41 -5.12
CA SER A 29 0.19 5.91 -5.10
C SER A 29 0.91 5.39 -3.87
N GLU A 30 2.24 5.33 -3.91
CA GLU A 30 3.09 4.81 -2.83
C GLU A 30 2.80 5.49 -1.47
N ASN A 31 2.50 6.79 -1.49
CA ASN A 31 2.17 7.57 -0.29
C ASN A 31 0.68 7.55 0.10
N SER A 32 -0.21 6.89 -0.65
CA SER A 32 -1.67 6.97 -0.47
C SER A 32 -2.21 6.28 0.79
N ALA A 33 -1.42 5.37 1.39
CA ALA A 33 -1.85 4.46 2.45
C ALA A 33 -2.90 3.41 2.05
N TYR A 34 -3.17 3.27 0.75
CA TYR A 34 -4.08 2.26 0.23
C TYR A 34 -3.34 1.25 -0.63
N ASN A 35 -3.65 -0.02 -0.42
CA ASN A 35 -3.24 -1.15 -1.23
C ASN A 35 -4.39 -1.58 -2.15
N PRO A 36 -4.08 -2.21 -3.30
CA PRO A 36 -5.10 -2.87 -4.12
C PRO A 36 -5.98 -3.81 -3.28
N GLY A 37 -7.29 -3.75 -3.50
CA GLY A 37 -8.28 -4.53 -2.75
C GLY A 37 -8.79 -3.88 -1.46
N ASN A 38 -8.19 -2.78 -0.97
CA ASN A 38 -8.78 -2.03 0.13
C ASN A 38 -10.18 -1.53 -0.22
N ILE A 39 -11.10 -1.61 0.74
CA ILE A 39 -12.49 -1.16 0.58
C ILE A 39 -12.58 0.27 1.11
N VAL A 40 -13.21 1.16 0.35
CA VAL A 40 -13.55 2.52 0.79
C VAL A 40 -15.05 2.72 0.65
N SER A 41 -15.65 3.43 1.60
CA SER A 41 -17.07 3.75 1.51
C SER A 41 -17.29 5.08 0.80
N THR A 42 -18.34 5.11 -0.01
CA THR A 42 -18.82 6.31 -0.72
C THR A 42 -19.87 7.06 0.09
N ALA A 43 -20.44 6.41 1.13
CA ALA A 43 -21.54 6.95 1.91
C ALA A 43 -21.07 8.01 2.94
N PRO A 44 -21.84 9.08 3.18
CA PRO A 44 -21.42 10.20 4.02
C PRO A 44 -21.16 9.84 5.50
N SER A 45 -21.89 8.86 6.01
CA SER A 45 -21.87 8.47 7.43
C SER A 45 -21.12 7.16 7.69
N ALA A 46 -20.32 6.69 6.72
CA ALA A 46 -19.62 5.44 6.85
C ALA A 46 -18.37 5.52 7.73
N SER A 47 -18.00 4.38 8.31
CA SER A 47 -16.83 4.25 9.18
C SER A 47 -15.49 4.38 8.45
N ASN A 48 -15.48 4.24 7.11
CA ASN A 48 -14.25 4.23 6.31
C ASN A 48 -14.35 5.09 5.04
N PRO A 49 -14.42 6.43 5.16
CA PRO A 49 -14.44 7.33 4.01
C PRO A 49 -13.08 7.34 3.30
N LEU A 50 -13.06 7.77 2.03
CA LEU A 50 -11.81 7.95 1.29
C LEU A 50 -11.01 9.12 1.90
N LYS A 51 -9.81 8.84 2.42
CA LYS A 51 -8.87 9.83 2.98
C LYS A 51 -7.63 9.93 2.10
N LEU A 52 -7.51 11.00 1.34
CA LEU A 52 -6.37 11.22 0.46
C LEU A 52 -5.29 12.02 1.17
N ARG A 53 -4.11 11.42 1.35
CA ARG A 53 -2.91 12.12 1.83
C ARG A 53 -2.47 13.22 0.84
N PRO A 54 -1.66 14.19 1.29
CA PRO A 54 -1.09 15.20 0.39
C PRO A 54 -0.40 14.55 -0.80
N GLN A 55 -0.60 15.12 -2.00
CA GLN A 55 0.05 14.66 -3.23
C GLN A 55 -0.13 13.15 -3.48
N SER A 56 -1.32 12.61 -3.20
CA SER A 56 -1.63 11.19 -3.38
C SER A 56 -2.73 10.94 -4.41
N VAL A 57 -2.69 9.75 -5.00
CA VAL A 57 -3.65 9.28 -6.00
C VAL A 57 -4.20 7.94 -5.56
N VAL A 58 -5.51 7.77 -5.71
CA VAL A 58 -6.19 6.50 -5.55
C VAL A 58 -7.14 6.33 -6.73
N VAL A 59 -7.09 5.18 -7.38
CA VAL A 59 -8.01 4.75 -8.44
C VAL A 59 -8.95 3.71 -7.85
N LEU A 60 -10.25 3.94 -7.99
CA LEU A 60 -11.30 3.09 -7.44
C LEU A 60 -12.03 2.33 -8.55
N THR A 61 -12.57 1.18 -8.20
CA THR A 61 -13.39 0.34 -9.08
C THR A 61 -14.56 -0.25 -8.30
N ASP A 62 -15.66 -0.52 -8.98
CA ASP A 62 -16.85 -1.17 -8.41
C ASP A 62 -16.76 -2.71 -8.50
N LYS A 63 -15.70 -3.23 -9.12
CA LYS A 63 -15.39 -4.65 -9.25
C LYS A 63 -14.52 -5.09 -8.09
N LEU A 64 -14.83 -6.26 -7.53
CA LEU A 64 -14.00 -6.90 -6.51
C LEU A 64 -12.56 -7.08 -7.05
N ILE A 65 -11.59 -6.59 -6.30
CA ILE A 65 -10.17 -6.85 -6.50
C ILE A 65 -9.77 -7.87 -5.44
N GLU A 66 -9.37 -9.06 -5.89
CA GLU A 66 -8.80 -10.04 -4.98
C GLU A 66 -7.45 -9.50 -4.47
N PRO A 67 -7.21 -9.49 -3.14
CA PRO A 67 -5.91 -9.13 -2.62
C PRO A 67 -4.86 -10.04 -3.24
N GLU A 68 -3.78 -9.48 -3.78
CA GLU A 68 -2.66 -10.30 -4.24
C GLU A 68 -2.14 -11.12 -3.04
N THR A 69 -2.35 -12.43 -3.09
CA THR A 69 -1.60 -13.36 -2.26
C THR A 69 -0.16 -13.32 -2.76
N ILE A 70 0.71 -12.59 -2.06
CA ILE A 70 2.15 -12.70 -2.29
C ILE A 70 2.52 -14.14 -1.92
N ASP A 71 2.65 -15.00 -2.93
CA ASP A 71 3.33 -16.27 -2.78
C ASP A 71 4.80 -15.93 -2.50
N THR A 72 5.17 -15.91 -1.21
CA THR A 72 6.51 -15.62 -0.68
C THR A 72 7.58 -16.62 -1.17
N GLN A 73 7.26 -17.48 -2.14
CA GLN A 73 8.18 -18.47 -2.67
C GLN A 73 9.23 -17.86 -3.62
N ASN A 74 8.98 -16.70 -4.23
CA ASN A 74 9.85 -16.15 -5.29
C ASN A 74 10.42 -14.75 -5.03
N ALA A 75 10.22 -14.15 -3.85
CA ALA A 75 10.77 -12.83 -3.52
C ALA A 75 12.00 -12.96 -2.58
N GLY A 76 13.17 -13.07 -3.20
CA GLY A 76 14.46 -12.82 -2.56
C GLY A 76 15.12 -14.06 -1.97
N THR A 77 16.27 -14.46 -2.54
CA THR A 77 17.25 -15.25 -1.82
C THR A 77 17.66 -14.45 -0.57
N ARG A 78 17.08 -14.81 0.58
CA ARG A 78 17.46 -14.28 1.87
C ARG A 78 18.89 -14.76 2.11
N ILE A 79 19.88 -13.97 1.71
CA ILE A 79 21.27 -14.18 2.10
C ILE A 79 21.26 -14.10 3.62
N GLY A 80 21.30 -15.27 4.26
CA GLY A 80 21.26 -15.37 5.71
C GLY A 80 22.39 -14.54 6.31
N SER A 81 22.06 -13.75 7.34
CA SER A 81 23.03 -12.94 8.10
C SER A 81 24.25 -13.74 8.56
N THR A 82 24.11 -15.06 8.69
CA THR A 82 25.18 -16.01 9.00
C THR A 82 26.34 -15.99 8.01
N LEU A 83 26.10 -15.83 6.70
CA LEU A 83 27.16 -15.80 5.69
C LEU A 83 27.99 -14.51 5.76
N ILE A 84 27.34 -13.38 6.01
CA ILE A 84 28.01 -12.07 6.16
C ILE A 84 28.85 -12.06 7.44
N SER A 85 28.32 -12.59 8.55
CA SER A 85 29.05 -12.74 9.81
C SER A 85 30.27 -13.67 9.66
N LEU A 86 30.13 -14.77 8.93
CA LEU A 86 31.24 -15.70 8.70
C LEU A 86 32.34 -15.06 7.84
N LEU A 87 31.98 -14.30 6.80
CA LEU A 87 32.93 -13.56 5.98
C LEU A 87 33.71 -12.54 6.82
N GLY A 88 33.02 -11.82 7.71
CA GLY A 88 33.64 -10.88 8.64
C GLY A 88 34.63 -11.56 9.59
N ALA A 89 34.26 -12.69 10.18
CA ALA A 89 35.14 -13.45 11.06
C ALA A 89 36.41 -13.96 10.35
N VAL A 90 36.29 -14.45 9.12
CA VAL A 90 37.44 -14.92 8.32
C VAL A 90 38.39 -13.78 7.98
N LEU A 91 37.88 -12.61 7.60
CA LEU A 91 38.71 -11.43 7.30
C LEU A 91 39.46 -10.95 8.55
N LEU A 92 38.81 -10.93 9.71
CA LEU A 92 39.46 -10.59 10.98
C LEU A 92 40.55 -11.60 11.36
N LEU A 93 40.26 -12.90 11.24
CA LEU A 93 41.24 -13.94 11.55
C LEU A 93 42.48 -13.83 10.66
N ARG A 94 42.32 -13.50 9.37
CA ARG A 94 43.41 -13.32 8.41
C ARG A 94 44.21 -12.03 8.60
N HIS A 95 43.68 -11.06 9.35
CA HIS A 95 44.42 -9.85 9.70
C HIS A 95 45.26 -10.04 10.97
N PHE A 96 44.82 -10.93 11.86
CA PHE A 96 45.48 -11.22 13.14
C PHE A 96 46.50 -12.37 13.09
N LEU A 97 46.38 -13.31 12.13
CA LEU A 97 47.41 -14.31 11.79
C LEU A 97 48.32 -13.80 10.68
#